data_AF-A0A450VEL6-F1
#
_entry.id   AF-A0A450VEL6-F1
#
_cell.length_a   1.000
_cell.length_b   1.000
_cell.length_c   1.000
_cell.angle_alpha   90.00
_cell.angle_beta   90.00
_cell.angle_gamma   90.00
#
_symmetry.space_group_name_H-M   'P 1'
#
loop_
_entity.id
_entity.type
_entity.pdbx_description
1 polymer ?
#
loop_
_entity_poly.entity_id
_entity_poly.type
_entity_poly.pdbx_seq_one_letter_code
_entity_poly.pdbx_strand_id
1 'polypeptide(L)'
;MQCRLRRREVRENTHKMPYSSFSLQRVRDGFGVGIAERAGLFSNIEPHAISHHLQETLAENVSLAVSINTEKARSELIIAPVLIEIRKILNRTIGLFSGIELNVDKERDLVGFCDFIISRSPEQLFLKAPVISVVEAKNENIMNGLGQCAASMFAQGNRFIDS
;
A
#
# COMPACT_ATOMS: atom_id res chain seq x y z
N MET A 1 48.39 -19.90 5.42
CA MET A 1 48.03 -18.48 5.60
C MET A 1 46.49 -18.39 5.66
N GLN A 2 45.91 -18.61 6.85
CA GLN A 2 44.44 -18.60 7.03
C GLN A 2 43.97 -17.17 7.26
N CYS A 3 43.29 -16.59 6.27
CA CYS A 3 42.64 -15.30 6.39
C CYS A 3 41.35 -15.48 7.20
N ARG A 4 41.41 -15.13 8.50
CA ARG A 4 40.29 -15.19 9.43
C ARG A 4 39.44 -13.93 9.22
N LEU A 5 38.49 -13.97 8.28
CA LEU A 5 37.48 -12.92 8.14
C LEU A 5 36.52 -13.00 9.33
N ARG A 6 36.73 -12.15 10.34
CA ARG A 6 35.73 -11.90 11.39
C ARG A 6 34.49 -11.30 10.71
N ARG A 7 33.41 -12.08 10.62
CA ARG A 7 32.08 -11.52 10.36
C ARG A 7 31.78 -10.55 11.49
N ARG A 8 31.72 -9.25 11.17
CA ARG A 8 30.99 -8.29 12.00
C ARG A 8 29.53 -8.72 11.91
N GLU A 9 28.96 -9.21 13.01
CA GLU A 9 27.51 -9.21 13.19
C GLU A 9 27.07 -7.75 13.18
N VAL A 10 26.66 -7.27 12.00
CA VAL A 10 25.80 -6.10 11.94
C VAL A 10 24.48 -6.59 12.54
N ARG A 11 24.23 -6.21 13.80
CA ARG A 11 22.88 -6.27 14.35
C ARG A 11 22.06 -5.26 13.56
N GLU A 12 21.41 -5.73 12.49
CA GLU A 12 20.28 -5.03 11.91
C GLU A 12 19.18 -5.00 12.96
N ASN A 13 19.13 -3.93 13.75
CA ASN A 13 17.94 -3.54 14.46
C ASN A 13 16.91 -3.13 13.39
N THR A 14 16.21 -4.10 12.83
CA THR A 14 15.05 -3.91 11.98
C THR A 14 13.91 -3.40 12.85
N HIS A 15 13.94 -2.11 13.19
CA HIS A 15 12.77 -1.41 13.70
C HIS A 15 11.79 -1.16 12.54
N LYS A 16 11.24 -2.25 12.00
CA LYS A 16 10.15 -2.33 11.03
C LYS A 16 8.93 -2.86 11.79
N MET A 17 7.72 -2.32 11.78
CA MET A 17 7.17 -1.06 11.28
C MET A 17 5.99 -0.71 12.20
N PRO A 18 5.78 0.56 12.56
CA PRO A 18 4.69 0.95 13.44
C PRO A 18 3.31 0.65 12.84
N TYR A 19 3.08 0.90 11.54
CA TYR A 19 1.82 0.51 10.89
C TYR A 19 1.54 -1.00 10.86
N SER A 20 2.54 -1.84 10.58
CA SER A 20 2.34 -3.31 10.57
C SER A 20 2.10 -3.90 11.95
N SER A 21 2.25 -3.10 13.01
CA SER A 21 1.92 -3.49 14.39
C SER A 21 0.44 -3.27 14.75
N PHE A 22 -0.35 -2.65 13.87
CA PHE A 22 -1.76 -2.42 14.12
C PHE A 22 -2.59 -3.66 13.81
N SER A 23 -3.44 -4.04 14.76
CA SER A 23 -4.61 -4.86 14.51
C SER A 23 -5.82 -3.96 14.25
N LEU A 24 -6.85 -4.50 13.60
CA LEU A 24 -8.09 -3.77 13.36
C LEU A 24 -8.77 -3.34 14.68
N GLN A 25 -8.68 -4.17 15.72
CA GLN A 25 -9.17 -3.85 17.07
C GLN A 25 -8.42 -2.66 17.67
N ARG A 26 -7.08 -2.63 17.54
CA ARG A 26 -6.27 -1.51 18.02
C ARG A 26 -6.64 -0.20 17.32
N VAL A 27 -6.91 -0.25 16.02
CA VAL A 27 -7.36 0.93 15.26
C VAL A 27 -8.74 1.40 15.74
N ARG A 28 -9.70 0.48 15.88
CA ARG A 28 -11.04 0.80 16.39
C ARG A 28 -10.99 1.46 17.77
N ASP A 29 -10.30 0.82 18.72
CA ASP A 29 -10.30 1.23 20.12
C ASP A 29 -9.40 2.46 20.36
N GLY A 30 -8.27 2.55 19.65
CA GLY A 30 -7.31 3.63 19.78
C GLY A 30 -7.65 4.92 19.02
N PHE A 31 -8.41 4.81 17.92
CA PHE A 31 -8.75 5.96 17.07
C PHE A 31 -10.25 6.24 16.95
N GLY A 32 -11.11 5.45 17.61
CA GLY A 32 -12.55 5.64 17.61
C GLY A 32 -13.21 5.41 16.24
N VAL A 33 -12.57 4.63 15.37
CA VAL A 33 -13.08 4.33 14.02
C VAL A 33 -14.10 3.20 14.08
N GLY A 34 -15.27 3.38 13.46
CA GLY A 34 -16.29 2.33 13.35
C GLY A 34 -15.92 1.28 12.29
N ILE A 35 -16.22 0.01 12.57
CA ILE A 35 -16.11 -1.08 11.58
C ILE A 35 -17.51 -1.35 11.01
N ALA A 36 -17.64 -1.29 9.70
CA ALA A 36 -18.88 -1.60 9.00
C ALA A 36 -18.67 -2.84 8.11
N GLU A 37 -19.32 -3.94 8.46
CA GLU A 37 -19.32 -5.17 7.67
C GLU A 37 -20.50 -5.13 6.69
N ARG A 38 -20.28 -4.56 5.50
CA ARG A 38 -21.30 -4.46 4.45
C ARG A 38 -20.83 -5.20 3.20
N ALA A 39 -21.61 -6.19 2.78
CA ALA A 39 -21.41 -6.83 1.48
C ALA A 39 -21.82 -5.88 0.35
N GLY A 40 -21.15 -6.01 -0.81
CA GLY A 40 -21.57 -5.30 -2.02
C GLY A 40 -21.37 -3.78 -1.99
N LEU A 41 -20.34 -3.27 -1.30
CA LEU A 41 -20.04 -1.82 -1.26
C LEU A 41 -19.97 -1.18 -2.65
N PHE A 42 -19.52 -1.94 -3.65
CA PHE A 42 -19.39 -1.51 -5.05
C PHE A 42 -20.37 -2.22 -5.99
N SER A 43 -21.44 -2.82 -5.47
CA SER A 43 -22.41 -3.60 -6.27
C SER A 43 -23.13 -2.77 -7.34
N ASN A 44 -23.25 -1.46 -7.12
CA ASN A 44 -23.91 -0.52 -8.04
C ASN A 44 -22.92 0.20 -8.97
N ILE A 45 -21.64 -0.19 -8.99
CA ILE A 45 -20.63 0.44 -9.82
C ILE A 45 -20.51 -0.34 -11.13
N GLU A 46 -20.75 0.34 -12.24
CA GLU A 46 -20.57 -0.22 -13.57
C GLU A 46 -19.09 -0.55 -13.83
N PRO A 47 -18.77 -1.75 -14.34
CA PRO A 47 -17.40 -2.11 -14.71
C PRO A 47 -16.83 -1.16 -15.75
N HIS A 48 -15.58 -0.74 -15.56
CA HIS A 48 -14.85 0.05 -16.56
C HIS A 48 -13.93 -0.85 -17.39
N ALA A 49 -13.98 -0.71 -18.71
CA ALA A 49 -13.10 -1.45 -19.60
C ALA A 49 -11.65 -0.98 -19.44
N ILE A 50 -10.71 -1.93 -19.36
CA ILE A 50 -9.27 -1.63 -19.37
C ILE A 50 -8.74 -1.56 -20.79
N SER A 51 -7.69 -0.76 -21.01
CA SER A 51 -7.06 -0.66 -22.33
C SER A 51 -6.43 -1.98 -22.78
N HIS A 52 -6.30 -2.14 -24.10
CA HIS A 52 -5.62 -3.28 -24.72
C HIS A 52 -4.21 -3.50 -24.14
N HIS A 53 -3.47 -2.40 -23.92
CA HIS A 53 -2.13 -2.44 -23.35
C HIS A 53 -2.09 -3.11 -21.97
N LEU A 54 -3.04 -2.79 -21.08
CA LEU A 54 -3.10 -3.46 -19.78
C LEU A 54 -3.51 -4.94 -19.93
N GLN A 55 -4.44 -5.25 -20.85
CA GLN A 55 -4.86 -6.63 -21.10
C GLN A 55 -3.67 -7.50 -21.54
N GLU A 56 -2.90 -7.03 -22.53
CA GLU A 56 -1.71 -7.72 -23.01
C GLU A 56 -0.64 -7.86 -21.92
N THR A 57 -0.41 -6.78 -21.16
CA THR A 57 0.56 -6.79 -20.06
C THR A 57 0.20 -7.84 -19.02
N LEU A 58 -1.07 -7.89 -18.59
CA LEU A 58 -1.52 -8.84 -17.55
C LEU A 58 -1.59 -10.28 -18.06
N ALA A 59 -1.83 -10.51 -19.35
CA ALA A 59 -1.84 -11.85 -19.93
C ALA A 59 -0.50 -12.60 -19.72
N GLU A 60 0.62 -11.87 -19.85
CA GLU A 60 1.95 -12.41 -19.58
C GLU A 60 2.31 -12.32 -18.09
N ASN A 61 2.17 -11.13 -17.51
CA ASN A 61 2.73 -10.81 -16.20
C ASN A 61 2.11 -11.60 -15.05
N VAL A 62 0.82 -11.94 -15.12
CA VAL A 62 0.14 -12.63 -14.02
C VAL A 62 0.75 -14.02 -13.82
N SER A 63 0.94 -14.79 -14.90
CA SER A 63 1.55 -16.12 -14.84
C SER A 63 2.98 -16.05 -14.29
N LEU A 64 3.75 -15.07 -14.73
CA LEU A 64 5.12 -14.84 -14.27
C LEU A 64 5.16 -14.47 -12.77
N ALA A 65 4.30 -13.56 -12.33
CA ALA A 65 4.24 -13.12 -10.94
C ALA A 65 3.89 -14.27 -9.98
N VAL A 66 2.93 -15.12 -10.38
CA VAL A 66 2.56 -16.34 -9.64
C VAL A 66 3.74 -17.31 -9.59
N SER A 67 4.44 -17.49 -10.71
CA SER A 67 5.60 -18.40 -10.79
C SER A 67 6.77 -17.96 -9.93
N ILE A 68 7.06 -16.64 -9.88
CA ILE A 68 8.11 -16.08 -9.02
C ILE A 68 7.70 -16.12 -7.54
N ASN A 69 6.40 -15.95 -7.25
CA ASN A 69 5.81 -16.02 -5.91
C ASN A 69 6.47 -15.10 -4.85
N THR A 70 6.82 -13.88 -5.22
CA THR A 70 7.30 -12.87 -4.27
C THR A 70 6.36 -11.68 -4.17
N GLU A 71 6.39 -11.02 -3.00
CA GLU A 71 5.73 -9.72 -2.74
C GLU A 71 6.05 -8.68 -3.82
N LYS A 72 7.35 -8.60 -4.15
CA LYS A 72 7.86 -7.69 -5.17
C LYS A 72 7.31 -8.02 -6.57
N ALA A 73 7.29 -9.30 -6.96
CA ALA A 73 6.79 -9.70 -8.27
C ALA A 73 5.30 -9.36 -8.43
N ARG A 74 4.45 -9.63 -7.42
CA ARG A 74 3.04 -9.23 -7.47
C ARG A 74 2.87 -7.71 -7.57
N SER A 75 3.65 -6.97 -6.79
CA SER A 75 3.62 -5.51 -6.77
C SER A 75 4.01 -4.91 -8.12
N GLU A 76 5.10 -5.37 -8.73
CA GLU A 76 5.64 -4.80 -9.96
C GLU A 76 4.94 -5.29 -11.23
N LEU A 77 4.51 -6.56 -11.25
CA LEU A 77 3.97 -7.18 -12.46
C LEU A 77 2.44 -7.12 -12.54
N ILE A 78 1.73 -6.95 -11.42
CA ILE A 78 0.26 -6.93 -11.38
C ILE A 78 -0.25 -5.59 -10.85
N ILE A 79 0.10 -5.24 -9.60
CA ILE A 79 -0.51 -4.10 -8.90
C ILE A 79 -0.11 -2.78 -9.58
N ALA A 80 1.19 -2.53 -9.80
CA ALA A 80 1.66 -1.29 -10.41
C ALA A 80 1.06 -1.05 -11.82
N PRO A 81 1.02 -2.02 -12.75
CA PRO A 81 0.33 -1.85 -14.03
C PRO A 81 -1.15 -1.45 -13.90
N VAL A 82 -1.89 -2.08 -12.97
CA VAL A 82 -3.29 -1.73 -12.71
C VAL A 82 -3.43 -0.30 -12.19
N LEU A 83 -2.58 0.11 -11.25
CA LEU A 83 -2.61 1.48 -10.70
C LEU A 83 -2.24 2.54 -11.75
N ILE A 84 -1.29 2.23 -12.64
CA ILE A 84 -0.93 3.09 -13.78
C ILE A 84 -2.13 3.24 -14.73
N GLU A 85 -2.89 2.17 -14.97
CA GLU A 85 -4.08 2.22 -15.80
C GLU A 85 -5.19 3.08 -15.17
N ILE A 86 -5.42 2.96 -13.86
CA ILE A 86 -6.36 3.83 -13.13
C ILE A 86 -5.96 5.31 -13.31
N ARG A 87 -4.67 5.62 -13.20
CA ARG A 87 -4.16 6.98 -13.44
C ARG A 87 -4.41 7.44 -14.87
N LYS A 88 -4.30 6.55 -15.87
CA LYS A 88 -4.61 6.87 -17.28
C LYS A 88 -6.11 7.13 -17.47
N ILE A 89 -6.99 6.28 -16.93
CA ILE A 89 -8.45 6.41 -16.98
C ILE A 89 -8.90 7.75 -16.39
N LEU A 90 -8.28 8.17 -15.28
CA LEU A 90 -8.54 9.45 -14.61
C LEU A 90 -7.78 10.64 -15.23
N ASN A 91 -7.39 10.55 -16.50
CA ASN A 91 -6.71 11.60 -17.25
C ASN A 91 -5.47 12.18 -16.54
N ARG A 92 -4.75 11.34 -15.79
CA ARG A 92 -3.52 11.71 -15.05
C ARG A 92 -3.73 12.83 -14.03
N THR A 93 -4.96 13.00 -13.54
CA THR A 93 -5.31 13.97 -12.50
C THR A 93 -5.00 13.49 -11.08
N ILE A 94 -4.65 12.21 -10.94
CA ILE A 94 -4.20 11.60 -9.68
C ILE A 94 -2.69 11.35 -9.69
N GLY A 95 -2.11 11.39 -8.48
CA GLY A 95 -0.72 11.06 -8.21
C GLY A 95 -0.62 9.60 -7.78
N LEU A 96 0.46 8.92 -8.18
CA LEU A 96 0.70 7.52 -7.83
C LEU A 96 2.09 7.40 -7.19
N PHE A 97 2.13 7.07 -5.92
CA PHE A 97 3.38 6.90 -5.17
C PHE A 97 3.57 5.43 -4.84
N SER A 98 4.81 4.95 -4.96
CA SER A 98 5.19 3.55 -4.74
C SER A 98 6.34 3.50 -3.73
N GLY A 99 6.19 2.69 -2.69
CA GLY A 99 7.24 2.43 -1.70
C GLY A 99 7.72 3.67 -0.95
N ILE A 100 6.79 4.54 -0.52
CA ILE A 100 7.13 5.78 0.20
C ILE A 100 6.84 5.68 1.70
N GLU A 101 7.57 6.47 2.48
CA GLU A 101 7.30 6.65 3.90
C GLU A 101 6.07 7.53 4.12
N LEU A 102 5.23 7.15 5.08
CA LEU A 102 4.07 7.89 5.53
C LEU A 102 4.18 8.13 7.04
N ASN A 103 5.05 9.05 7.43
CA ASN A 103 5.33 9.37 8.82
C ASN A 103 4.47 10.55 9.29
N VAL A 104 3.28 10.24 9.83
CA VAL A 104 2.26 11.24 10.17
C VAL A 104 2.36 11.68 11.63
N ASP A 105 2.45 10.71 12.54
CA ASP A 105 2.46 10.97 13.98
C ASP A 105 3.22 9.86 14.71
N LYS A 106 4.39 10.20 15.25
CA LYS A 106 5.25 9.23 15.93
C LYS A 106 4.71 8.80 17.30
N GLU A 107 4.04 9.70 18.02
CA GLU A 107 3.54 9.42 19.38
C GLU A 107 2.39 8.42 19.36
N ARG A 108 1.66 8.35 18.23
CA ARG A 108 0.58 7.39 18.00
C ARG A 108 0.97 6.20 17.14
N ASP A 109 2.26 5.96 16.93
CA ASP A 109 2.78 4.91 16.04
C ASP A 109 2.26 5.00 14.58
N LEU A 110 1.79 6.17 14.13
CA LEU A 110 1.35 6.41 12.74
C LEU A 110 2.55 6.76 11.86
N VAL A 111 3.45 5.79 11.73
CA VAL A 111 4.74 5.88 11.08
C VAL A 111 5.05 4.57 10.35
N GLY A 112 5.73 4.64 9.20
CA GLY A 112 6.10 3.46 8.42
C GLY A 112 5.93 3.62 6.91
N PHE A 113 6.01 2.50 6.21
CA PHE A 113 5.97 2.45 4.74
C PHE A 113 4.60 2.02 4.21
N CYS A 114 4.21 2.60 3.08
CA CYS A 114 3.08 2.15 2.28
C CYS A 114 3.59 1.62 0.93
N ASP A 115 3.03 0.50 0.47
CA ASP A 115 3.42 -0.10 -0.80
C ASP A 115 2.99 0.80 -1.96
N PHE A 116 1.74 1.24 -1.96
CA PHE A 116 1.26 2.29 -2.87
C PHE A 116 0.33 3.28 -2.20
N ILE A 117 0.36 4.52 -2.68
CA ILE A 117 -0.58 5.59 -2.32
C ILE A 117 -1.08 6.27 -3.59
N ILE A 118 -2.40 6.43 -3.69
CA ILE A 118 -3.03 7.31 -4.68
C ILE A 118 -3.40 8.63 -4.02
N SER A 119 -2.99 9.72 -4.66
CA SER A 119 -3.28 11.09 -4.29
C SER A 119 -4.37 11.68 -5.18
N ARG A 120 -5.24 12.54 -4.61
CA ARG A 120 -6.20 13.36 -5.36
C ARG A 120 -5.57 14.66 -5.90
N SER A 121 -4.27 14.65 -6.16
CA SER A 121 -3.51 15.72 -6.80
C SER A 121 -2.67 15.12 -7.93
N PRO A 122 -2.50 15.81 -9.08
CA PRO A 122 -1.59 15.36 -10.14
C PRO A 122 -0.10 15.49 -9.76
N GLU A 123 0.20 16.11 -8.62
CA GLU A 123 1.57 16.30 -8.13
C GLU A 123 2.23 14.96 -7.78
N GLN A 124 3.41 14.72 -8.36
CA GLN A 124 4.16 13.46 -8.23
C GLN A 124 5.45 13.60 -7.41
N LEU A 125 5.91 14.84 -7.20
CA LEU A 125 7.15 15.13 -6.46
C LEU A 125 6.94 15.03 -4.95
N PHE A 126 5.80 15.52 -4.45
CA PHE A 126 5.47 15.50 -3.04
C PHE A 126 4.06 14.95 -2.85
N LEU A 127 3.90 14.10 -1.84
CA LEU A 127 2.61 13.53 -1.50
C LEU A 127 1.69 14.63 -0.92
N LYS A 128 0.55 14.86 -1.57
CA LYS A 128 -0.54 15.74 -1.10
C LYS A 128 -1.87 15.00 -1.20
N ALA A 129 -2.85 15.36 -0.36
CA ALA A 129 -4.22 14.83 -0.42
C ALA A 129 -4.32 13.31 -0.74
N PRO A 130 -3.64 12.43 0.02
CA PRO A 130 -3.69 11.00 -0.20
C PRO A 130 -5.11 10.48 0.09
N VAL A 131 -5.65 9.68 -0.83
CA VAL A 131 -7.05 9.22 -0.79
C VAL A 131 -7.18 7.70 -0.74
N ILE A 132 -6.19 6.96 -1.24
CA ILE A 132 -6.21 5.49 -1.22
C ILE A 132 -4.81 5.01 -0.85
N SER A 133 -4.72 4.06 0.07
CA SER A 133 -3.52 3.29 0.35
C SER A 133 -3.75 1.84 -0.05
N VAL A 134 -2.77 1.26 -0.73
CA VAL A 134 -2.73 -0.15 -1.06
C VAL A 134 -1.66 -0.78 -0.18
N VAL A 135 -2.07 -1.79 0.58
CA VAL A 135 -1.21 -2.54 1.49
C VAL A 135 -1.24 -3.99 1.07
N GLU A 136 -0.06 -4.61 1.00
CA GLU A 136 0.01 -6.04 0.74
C GLU A 136 -0.44 -6.87 1.95
N ALA A 137 -1.33 -7.84 1.70
CA ALA A 137 -1.62 -8.89 2.67
C ALA A 137 -0.49 -9.93 2.63
N LYS A 138 0.38 -9.90 3.64
CA LYS A 138 1.50 -10.85 3.75
C LYS A 138 1.00 -12.23 4.19
N ASN A 139 1.58 -13.29 3.62
CA ASN A 139 1.32 -14.70 3.99
C ASN A 139 -0.17 -15.08 4.00
N GLU A 140 -0.97 -14.54 3.08
CA GLU A 140 -2.43 -14.74 3.01
C GLU A 140 -3.20 -14.32 4.27
N ASN A 141 -2.54 -13.63 5.20
CA ASN A 141 -3.16 -13.15 6.42
C ASN A 141 -3.78 -11.77 6.20
N ILE A 142 -4.97 -11.79 5.61
CA ILE A 142 -5.79 -10.60 5.35
C ILE A 142 -6.04 -9.83 6.65
N MET A 143 -6.28 -10.52 7.76
CA MET A 143 -6.60 -9.88 9.05
C MET A 143 -5.48 -8.98 9.57
N ASN A 144 -4.23 -9.39 9.38
CA ASN A 144 -3.07 -8.55 9.72
C ASN A 144 -2.95 -7.35 8.78
N GLY A 145 -3.23 -7.54 7.48
CA GLY A 145 -3.22 -6.44 6.50
C GLY A 145 -4.29 -5.38 6.77
N LEU A 146 -5.47 -5.77 7.30
CA LEU A 146 -6.57 -4.85 7.60
C LEU A 146 -6.20 -3.80 8.65
N GLY A 147 -5.48 -4.19 9.70
CA GLY A 147 -5.05 -3.25 10.74
C GLY A 147 -4.05 -2.22 10.22
N GLN A 148 -3.06 -2.67 9.44
CA GLN A 148 -2.10 -1.79 8.77
C GLN A 148 -2.79 -0.82 7.80
N CYS A 149 -3.72 -1.33 6.98
CA CYS A 149 -4.48 -0.53 6.02
C CYS A 149 -5.37 0.51 6.73
N ALA A 150 -6.08 0.11 7.79
CA ALA A 150 -6.94 1.04 8.53
C ALA A 150 -6.13 2.14 9.23
N ALA A 151 -4.96 1.81 9.80
CA ALA A 151 -4.06 2.78 10.41
C ALA A 151 -3.48 3.76 9.36
N SER A 152 -3.07 3.27 8.18
CA SER A 152 -2.59 4.14 7.11
C SER A 152 -3.70 5.07 6.60
N MET A 153 -4.93 4.57 6.44
CA MET A 153 -6.09 5.38 6.06
C MET A 153 -6.41 6.47 7.09
N PHE A 154 -6.39 6.14 8.38
CA PHE A 154 -6.61 7.12 9.45
C PHE A 154 -5.52 8.20 9.46
N ALA A 155 -4.26 7.82 9.25
CA ALA A 155 -3.15 8.76 9.18
C ALA A 155 -3.28 9.74 7.99
N GLN A 156 -3.71 9.24 6.83
CA GLN A 156 -4.00 10.06 5.65
C GLN A 156 -5.17 11.03 5.89
N GLY A 157 -6.26 10.56 6.50
CA GLY A 157 -7.41 11.41 6.80
C GLY A 157 -7.04 12.58 7.72
N ASN A 158 -6.36 12.34 8.84
CA ASN A 158 -6.12 13.39 9.83
C ASN A 158 -5.08 14.44 9.46
N ARG A 159 -4.13 14.12 8.56
CA ARG A 159 -3.04 15.06 8.21
C ARG A 159 -3.36 15.96 7.02
N PHE A 160 -4.30 15.56 6.15
CA PHE A 160 -4.49 16.17 4.84
C PHE A 160 -5.90 16.74 4.60
N ILE A 161 -6.72 16.85 5.64
CA ILE A 161 -8.05 17.52 5.56
C ILE A 161 -7.90 19.04 5.30
N ASP A 162 -6.75 19.64 5.61
CA ASP A 162 -6.53 21.10 5.49
C ASP A 162 -5.59 21.51 4.33
N SER A 163 -5.29 20.62 3.38
CA SER A 163 -4.33 20.87 2.27
C SER A 163 -4.96 20.84 0.88
#